data_AF-A0A813BA23-F1
#
_entry.id   AF-A0A813BA23-F1
#
_cell.length_a   1.000
_cell.length_b   1.000
_cell.length_c   1.000
_cell.angle_alpha   90.00
_cell.angle_beta   90.00
_cell.angle_gamma   90.00
#
_symmetry.space_group_name_H-M   'P 1'
#
loop_
_entity.id
_entity.type
_entity.pdbx_description
1 polymer ?
#
loop_
_entity_poly.entity_id
_entity_poly.type
_entity_poly.pdbx_seq_one_letter_code
_entity_poly.pdbx_strand_id
1 'polypeptide(L)' 'MDPEVKKKLQVKAAVAYGRAAQAWNAWGHAVFHYSMVPGIFAYGLWYSGEFTLDPMTLFFKIILDS' A
#
# COMPACT_ATOMS: atom_id res chain seq x y z
N MET A 1 -33.13 -12.87 -3.96
CA MET A 1 -32.69 -11.46 -4.02
C MET A 1 -33.32 -10.85 -5.26
N ASP A 2 -34.01 -9.72 -5.12
CA ASP A 2 -34.71 -9.07 -6.22
C ASP A 2 -33.73 -8.65 -7.34
N PRO A 3 -34.02 -8.92 -8.63
CA PRO A 3 -33.17 -8.52 -9.76
C PRO A 3 -32.86 -7.02 -9.81
N GLU A 4 -33.81 -6.16 -9.42
CA GLU A 4 -33.64 -4.71 -9.35
C GLU A 4 -32.64 -4.32 -8.25
N VAL A 5 -32.72 -4.98 -7.09
CA VAL A 5 -31.78 -4.78 -5.99
C VAL A 5 -30.37 -5.19 -6.40
N LYS A 6 -30.23 -6.32 -7.09
CA LYS A 6 -28.93 -6.78 -7.62
C LYS A 6 -28.33 -5.75 -8.60
N LYS A 7 -29.15 -5.21 -9.51
CA LYS A 7 -28.71 -4.18 -10.46
C LYS A 7 -28.27 -2.89 -9.76
N LYS A 8 -29.04 -2.42 -8.76
CA LYS A 8 -28.68 -1.24 -7.96
C LYS A 8 -27.36 -1.44 -7.20
N LEU A 9 -27.15 -2.62 -6.63
CA LEU A 9 -25.88 -2.96 -5.95
C LEU A 9 -24.69 -2.97 -6.93
N GLN A 10 -24.85 -3.54 -8.12
CA GLN A 10 -23.81 -3.54 -9.15
C GLN A 10 -23.41 -2.12 -9.56
N VAL A 11 -24.38 -1.24 -9.81
CA VAL A 11 -24.10 0.16 -10.16
C VAL A 11 -23.38 0.88 -9.02
N LYS A 12 -23.84 0.70 -7.77
CA LYS A 12 -23.18 1.29 -6.60
C LYS A 12 -21.74 0.78 -6.44
N ALA A 13 -21.50 -0.51 -6.63
CA ALA A 13 -20.18 -1.10 -6.57
C ALA A 13 -19.26 -0.53 -7.66
N ALA A 14 -19.75 -0.41 -8.91
CA ALA A 14 -18.99 0.17 -10.00
C ALA A 14 -18.60 1.63 -9.74
N VAL A 15 -19.53 2.44 -9.21
CA VAL A 15 -19.26 3.84 -8.83
C VAL A 15 -18.25 3.92 -7.70
N ALA A 16 -18.39 3.09 -6.66
CA ALA A 16 -17.46 3.03 -5.54
C ALA A 16 -16.05 2.64 -6.01
N TYR A 17 -15.95 1.62 -6.87
CA TYR A 17 -14.69 1.19 -7.46
C TYR A 17 -14.04 2.30 -8.30
N GLY A 18 -14.81 2.99 -9.15
CA GLY A 18 -14.29 4.11 -9.94
C GLY A 18 -13.72 5.24 -9.08
N ARG A 19 -14.40 5.58 -7.97
CA ARG A 19 -13.91 6.59 -7.01
C ARG A 19 -12.66 6.11 -6.28
N ALA A 20 -12.62 4.85 -5.86
CA ALA A 20 -11.46 4.26 -5.22
C ALA A 20 -10.25 4.25 -6.17
N ALA A 21 -10.44 3.87 -7.43
CA ALA A 21 -9.39 3.90 -8.46
C ALA A 21 -8.88 5.33 -8.70
N GLN A 22 -9.78 6.32 -8.77
CA GLN A 22 -9.38 7.72 -8.91
C GLN A 22 -8.54 8.20 -7.71
N ALA A 23 -8.97 7.90 -6.48
CA ALA A 23 -8.21 8.25 -5.27
C ALA A 23 -6.86 7.53 -5.22
N TRP A 24 -6.82 6.26 -5.61
CA TRP A 24 -5.58 5.47 -5.71
C TRP A 24 -4.59 6.11 -6.68
N ASN A 25 -5.05 6.47 -7.87
CA ASN A 25 -4.20 7.09 -8.90
C ASN A 25 -3.79 8.52 -8.53
N ALA A 26 -4.63 9.27 -7.82
CA ALA A 26 -4.33 10.65 -7.44
C ALA A 26 -3.32 10.74 -6.29
N TRP A 27 -3.42 9.88 -5.28
CA TRP A 27 -2.56 9.94 -4.09
C TRP A 27 -2.35 8.62 -3.38
N GLY A 28 -3.29 7.67 -3.47
CA GLY A 28 -3.25 6.42 -2.71
C GLY A 28 -1.99 5.59 -2.99
N HIS A 29 -1.59 5.49 -4.25
CA HIS A 29 -0.36 4.79 -4.62
C HIS A 29 0.89 5.42 -4.00
N ALA A 30 1.00 6.75 -4.03
CA ALA A 30 2.13 7.48 -3.45
C ALA A 30 2.17 7.32 -1.93
N VAL A 31 1.04 7.50 -1.24
CA VAL A 31 0.95 7.32 0.22
C VAL A 31 1.33 5.89 0.59
N PHE A 32 0.80 4.90 -0.11
CA PHE A 32 1.15 3.49 0.14
C PHE A 32 2.65 3.24 -0.05
N HIS A 33 3.23 3.70 -1.16
CA HIS A 33 4.63 3.44 -1.48
C HIS A 33 5.60 4.18 -0.54
N TYR A 34 5.26 5.38 -0.08
CA TYR A 34 6.15 6.17 0.78
C TYR A 34 5.91 6.01 2.28
N SER A 35 4.83 5.34 2.71
CA SER A 35 4.58 5.07 4.13
C SER A 35 4.58 3.58 4.45
N MET A 36 3.71 2.80 3.80
CA MET A 36 3.51 1.40 4.11
C MET A 36 4.75 0.56 3.78
N VAL A 37 5.33 0.76 2.59
CA VAL A 37 6.51 -0.01 2.17
C VAL A 37 7.70 0.25 3.11
N PRO A 38 8.14 1.50 3.37
CA PRO A 38 9.18 1.77 4.36
C PRO A 38 8.85 1.27 5.75
N GLY A 39 7.59 1.37 6.19
CA GLY A 39 7.14 0.88 7.49
C GLY A 39 7.32 -0.64 7.67
N ILE A 40 7.02 -1.43 6.63
CA ILE A 40 7.22 -2.89 6.65
C ILE A 40 8.71 -3.23 6.76
N PHE A 41 9.57 -2.58 5.97
CA PHE A 41 11.02 -2.79 6.05
C PHE A 41 11.59 -2.35 7.40
N ALA A 42 11.17 -1.19 7.90
CA ALA A 42 11.56 -0.69 9.22
C ALA A 42 11.20 -1.68 10.33
N TYR A 43 9.98 -2.23 10.31
CA TYR A 43 9.53 -3.22 11.28
C TYR A 43 10.34 -4.52 11.20
N GLY A 44 10.57 -5.05 10.00
CA GLY A 44 11.37 -6.26 9.81
C GLY A 44 12.81 -6.10 10.31
N LEU A 45 13.45 -4.98 9.97
CA LEU A 45 14.80 -4.66 10.43
C LEU A 45 14.86 -4.40 11.94
N TRP A 46 13.81 -3.82 12.53
CA TRP A 46 13.75 -3.61 13.97
C TRP A 46 13.67 -4.95 14.70
N TYR A 47 12.84 -5.86 14.18
CA TYR A 47 12.71 -7.21 14.71
C TYR A 47 14.01 -8.04 14.59
N SER A 48 14.79 -7.87 13.53
CA SER A 48 16.09 -8.54 13.36
C SER A 48 17.25 -7.86 14.10
N GLY A 49 17.03 -6.72 14.76
CA GLY A 49 18.09 -5.93 15.40
C GLY A 49 18.99 -5.17 14.42
N GLU A 50 18.58 -5.06 13.15
CA GLU A 50 19.35 -4.46 12.07
C GLU A 50 18.87 -3.06 11.67
N PHE A 51 17.80 -2.57 12.31
CA PHE A 51 17.23 -1.26 12.05
C PHE A 51 18.27 -0.16 12.23
N THR A 52 18.39 0.67 11.21
CA THR A 52 19.32 1.79 11.18
C THR A 52 18.65 2.98 10.53
N LEU A 53 18.94 4.16 11.07
CA LEU A 53 18.56 5.44 10.47
C LEU A 53 19.63 5.97 9.50
N ASP A 54 20.77 5.28 9.39
CA ASP A 54 21.77 5.59 8.38
C ASP A 54 21.32 5.05 7.01
N PRO A 55 21.02 5.93 6.03
CA PRO A 55 20.52 5.51 4.73
C PRO A 55 21.53 4.68 3.93
N MET A 56 22.83 4.88 4.15
CA MET A 56 23.86 4.10 3.43
C MET A 56 23.91 2.66 3.91
N THR A 57 23.94 2.44 5.23
CA THR A 57 23.87 1.10 5.80
C THR A 57 22.57 0.39 5.43
N LEU A 58 21.45 1.11 5.42
CA LEU A 58 20.15 0.54 5.03
C LEU A 58 20.16 0.07 3.57
N PHE A 59 20.69 0.86 2.64
CA PHE A 59 20.79 0.50 1.23
C PHE A 59 21.64 -0.76 1.03
N PHE A 60 22.79 -0.86 1.69
CA PHE A 60 23.64 -2.05 1.60
C PHE A 60 22.95 -3.30 2.15
N LYS A 61 22.26 -3.21 3.29
CA LYS A 61 21.52 -4.34 3.86
C LYS A 61 20.37 -4.81 2.96
N ILE A 62 19.63 -3.88 2.35
CA ILE A 62 18.47 -4.23 1.51
C ILE A 62 18.90 -4.78 0.13
N ILE A 63 19.99 -4.28 -0.45
CA ILE A 63 20.38 -4.57 -1.85
C ILE A 63 21.46 -5.66 -1.96
N LEU A 64 22.40 -5.72 -1.02
CA LEU A 64 23.56 -6.62 -1.10
C LEU A 64 23.47 -7.83 -0.15
N ASP A 65 22.65 -7.73 0.90
CA ASP A 65 22.49 -8.77 1.93
C ASP A 65 21.16 -9.54 1.79
N SER A 66 20.50 -9.40 0.62
CA SER A 66 19.23 -10.04 0.26
C SER A 66 19.38 -11.42 -0.36
#